data_AF-A0A957YKY5-F1
#
_entry.id   AF-A0A957YKY5-F1
#
_cell.length_a   1.000
_cell.length_b   1.000
_cell.length_c   1.000
_cell.angle_alpha   90.00
_cell.angle_beta   90.00
_cell.angle_gamma   90.00
#
_symmetry.space_group_name_H-M   'P 1'
#
loop_
_entity.id
_entity.type
_entity.pdbx_description
1 polymer ?
#
loop_
_entity_poly.entity_id
_entity_poly.type
_entity_poly.pdbx_seq_one_letter_code
_entity_poly.pdbx_strand_id
1 'polypeptide(L)'
;GKDYVLAEAQDGADVGKRNNANFGTPPDGSNPRMQMFVWNTTNPEVDGDLDAGIIVHEYGHGISTRLTGGPSNANCLFNDEQMGEGWSDWLALALTARSGDSGPVGRGVGTYVLGQPTNGLGVRTYKYSTDMSVNPQTYDSIKGMANEHAVGAVWAAMLWEVYWQLVEHEGFNTNFYGASSSGGNNLAIQLVLDGMKLQPCSPGFVDGRNAILAADQALTGGVNQCLLWEAFAKRGLGYSASQGSSDDLEDGTQAFDLPPSCQFLRVIPNSLNICRGQPAVFTAFIGPGYTPPVNLSVSGKPAGTTASFNPNPVNSAPGSSILTIGNTGSVAGGVYNLTIQGTSAATSTSAAAQLTVASGTPGPTTLLTPANEAINQSSQPLLHWNAVAQATSYRLELSNNAGFAPIAYSAVVSGTSHTPSVNLQSSTIYYWRVIPLNSCGSGPASDIFNFATVAIACRTPHVSIPDGNSTGIASTITLTNTTPASGLNVYLDVSHTWVGDLSFTLTHVETGRSVTLIDRPGYSGQGFGCSGDNIDATFSDGAAKPAESSCTGASGLTDGPYRPDSPLSVFDGEALNGTWRLTAVDNQAPDPGQLNSWCLSPVGAPPAIPPA
;
A
#
# COMPACT_ATOMS: atom_id res chain seq x y z
N GLY A 1 -9.55 -26.18 -5.88
CA GLY A 1 -9.10 -26.27 -7.31
C GLY A 1 -10.29 -26.07 -8.24
N LYS A 2 -10.15 -25.34 -9.37
CA LYS A 2 -11.28 -24.75 -10.15
C LYS A 2 -12.10 -23.73 -9.35
N ASP A 3 -11.41 -22.92 -8.58
CA ASP A 3 -11.98 -22.03 -7.56
C ASP A 3 -11.27 -20.68 -7.55
N TYR A 4 -10.85 -20.20 -8.71
CA TYR A 4 -10.39 -18.81 -8.85
C TYR A 4 -11.53 -17.84 -8.51
N VAL A 5 -11.19 -16.67 -7.99
CA VAL A 5 -12.18 -15.64 -7.66
C VAL A 5 -12.77 -15.05 -8.94
N LEU A 6 -14.09 -15.03 -9.03
CA LEU A 6 -14.82 -14.20 -9.99
C LEU A 6 -14.89 -12.79 -9.40
N ALA A 7 -14.00 -11.90 -9.85
CA ALA A 7 -13.93 -10.52 -9.40
C ALA A 7 -14.67 -9.61 -10.38
N GLU A 8 -15.74 -8.97 -9.91
CA GLU A 8 -16.62 -8.12 -10.70
C GLU A 8 -16.47 -6.67 -10.25
N ALA A 9 -16.05 -5.82 -11.18
CA ALA A 9 -15.93 -4.37 -10.97
C ALA A 9 -17.25 -3.67 -11.29
N GLN A 10 -17.55 -2.62 -10.53
CA GLN A 10 -18.74 -1.78 -10.70
C GLN A 10 -20.07 -2.58 -10.81
N ASP A 11 -20.20 -3.70 -10.10
CA ASP A 11 -21.35 -4.61 -10.22
C ASP A 11 -22.66 -3.90 -9.92
N GLY A 12 -23.60 -4.01 -10.86
CA GLY A 12 -24.94 -3.47 -10.75
C GLY A 12 -25.01 -1.94 -10.70
N ALA A 13 -23.95 -1.22 -11.11
CA ALA A 13 -23.96 0.24 -11.17
C ALA A 13 -25.04 0.79 -12.11
N ASP A 14 -25.29 0.09 -13.22
CA ASP A 14 -26.34 0.35 -14.22
C ASP A 14 -27.77 0.16 -13.66
N VAL A 15 -27.93 -0.71 -12.67
CA VAL A 15 -29.21 -0.99 -11.98
C VAL A 15 -29.28 -0.38 -10.57
N GLY A 16 -28.36 0.55 -10.25
CA GLY A 16 -28.44 1.38 -9.04
C GLY A 16 -27.83 0.78 -7.76
N LYS A 17 -27.12 -0.36 -7.82
CA LYS A 17 -26.33 -0.82 -6.67
C LYS A 17 -25.17 0.15 -6.41
N ARG A 18 -24.98 0.55 -5.15
CA ARG A 18 -23.95 1.48 -4.70
C ARG A 18 -23.53 1.20 -3.26
N ASN A 19 -22.42 1.79 -2.85
CA ASN A 19 -22.00 1.99 -1.46
C ASN A 19 -21.79 0.71 -0.66
N ASN A 20 -21.27 -0.33 -1.31
CA ASN A 20 -20.95 -1.58 -0.63
C ASN A 20 -19.92 -2.38 -1.45
N ALA A 21 -19.52 -3.52 -0.91
CA ALA A 21 -18.91 -4.63 -1.62
C ALA A 21 -19.37 -5.93 -0.94
N ASN A 22 -19.10 -7.09 -1.53
CA ASN A 22 -19.32 -8.37 -0.86
C ASN A 22 -18.49 -9.50 -1.48
N PHE A 23 -18.36 -10.59 -0.73
CA PHE A 23 -17.68 -11.79 -1.16
C PHE A 23 -18.48 -13.06 -0.82
N GLY A 24 -18.93 -13.77 -1.85
CA GLY A 24 -19.57 -15.07 -1.72
C GLY A 24 -18.55 -16.20 -1.68
N THR A 25 -18.44 -16.91 -0.55
CA THR A 25 -17.47 -18.00 -0.35
C THR A 25 -18.15 -19.38 -0.33
N PRO A 26 -18.26 -20.10 -1.46
CA PRO A 26 -18.67 -21.51 -1.44
C PRO A 26 -17.54 -22.40 -0.90
N PRO A 27 -17.79 -23.67 -0.54
CA PRO A 27 -16.73 -24.64 -0.21
C PRO A 27 -15.69 -24.83 -1.33
N ASP A 28 -14.52 -25.37 -0.97
CA ASP A 28 -13.45 -25.67 -1.93
C ASP A 28 -13.92 -26.54 -3.10
N GLY A 29 -13.39 -26.23 -4.29
CA GLY A 29 -13.83 -26.79 -5.56
C GLY A 29 -14.87 -25.96 -6.30
N SER A 30 -15.36 -24.86 -5.72
CA SER A 30 -16.28 -23.91 -6.36
C SER A 30 -15.72 -22.49 -6.38
N ASN A 31 -16.00 -21.75 -7.45
CA ASN A 31 -15.55 -20.36 -7.60
C ASN A 31 -16.24 -19.44 -6.59
N PRO A 32 -15.48 -18.77 -5.71
CA PRO A 32 -15.99 -17.63 -4.97
C PRO A 32 -16.23 -16.43 -5.88
N ARG A 33 -17.07 -15.50 -5.44
CA ARG A 33 -17.47 -14.30 -6.20
C ARG A 33 -17.29 -13.06 -5.36
N MET A 34 -16.45 -12.14 -5.82
CA MET A 34 -16.25 -10.81 -5.24
C MET A 34 -17.00 -9.79 -6.10
N GLN A 35 -17.86 -9.00 -5.46
CA GLN A 35 -18.59 -7.94 -6.13
C GLN A 35 -18.20 -6.60 -5.54
N MET A 36 -17.60 -5.75 -6.36
CA MET A 36 -17.20 -4.40 -6.00
C MET A 36 -18.20 -3.40 -6.58
N PHE A 37 -18.64 -2.43 -5.78
CA PHE A 37 -19.63 -1.44 -6.24
C PHE A 37 -19.03 -0.03 -6.32
N VAL A 38 -19.68 0.80 -7.14
CA VAL A 38 -19.47 2.25 -7.16
C VAL A 38 -20.03 2.88 -5.89
N TRP A 39 -19.45 3.99 -5.44
CA TRP A 39 -19.85 4.74 -4.26
C TRP A 39 -20.29 6.17 -4.63
N ASN A 40 -21.45 6.58 -4.15
CA ASN A 40 -22.06 7.88 -4.45
C ASN A 40 -21.93 8.90 -3.29
N THR A 41 -20.99 8.64 -2.40
CA THR A 41 -20.61 9.46 -1.24
C THR A 41 -19.79 10.71 -1.63
N THR A 42 -19.30 10.78 -2.87
CA THR A 42 -18.59 11.93 -3.46
C THR A 42 -19.21 12.34 -4.80
N ASN A 43 -18.78 13.48 -5.34
CA ASN A 43 -19.11 13.91 -6.70
C ASN A 43 -17.82 14.34 -7.45
N PRO A 44 -17.39 13.63 -8.51
CA PRO A 44 -18.04 12.45 -9.11
C PRO A 44 -18.10 11.24 -8.16
N GLU A 45 -18.95 10.26 -8.50
CA GLU A 45 -18.95 8.94 -7.83
C GLU A 45 -17.54 8.33 -7.89
N VAL A 46 -17.17 7.58 -6.86
CA VAL A 46 -15.85 6.93 -6.78
C VAL A 46 -16.01 5.42 -6.87
N ASP A 47 -15.03 4.79 -7.49
CA ASP A 47 -15.05 3.35 -7.73
C ASP A 47 -14.44 2.59 -6.53
N GLY A 48 -15.21 1.67 -5.92
CA GLY A 48 -14.73 0.86 -4.81
C GLY A 48 -13.51 -0.01 -5.17
N ASP A 49 -13.36 -0.35 -6.46
CA ASP A 49 -12.20 -1.07 -7.00
C ASP A 49 -10.87 -0.31 -6.86
N LEU A 50 -10.91 0.99 -6.52
CA LEU A 50 -9.72 1.80 -6.29
C LEU A 50 -9.32 1.90 -4.80
N ASP A 51 -10.11 1.31 -3.89
CA ASP A 51 -9.74 1.16 -2.48
C ASP A 51 -9.19 -0.25 -2.22
N ALA A 52 -7.87 -0.38 -2.23
CA ALA A 52 -7.20 -1.65 -1.93
C ALA A 52 -7.59 -2.24 -0.57
N GLY A 53 -8.01 -1.41 0.40
CA GLY A 53 -8.49 -1.88 1.69
C GLY A 53 -9.79 -2.66 1.58
N ILE A 54 -10.72 -2.22 0.72
CA ILE A 54 -12.00 -2.91 0.48
C ILE A 54 -11.75 -4.23 -0.25
N ILE A 55 -10.93 -4.24 -1.30
CA ILE A 55 -10.60 -5.48 -2.02
C ILE A 55 -10.01 -6.54 -1.09
N VAL A 56 -9.05 -6.14 -0.24
CA VAL A 56 -8.43 -7.06 0.73
C VAL A 56 -9.43 -7.51 1.78
N HIS A 57 -10.31 -6.61 2.24
CA HIS A 57 -11.39 -6.96 3.17
C HIS A 57 -12.29 -8.05 2.57
N GLU A 58 -12.80 -7.86 1.35
CA GLU A 58 -13.66 -8.83 0.68
C GLU A 58 -12.95 -10.18 0.49
N TYR A 59 -11.69 -10.15 0.07
CA TYR A 59 -10.89 -11.38 -0.06
C TYR A 59 -10.68 -12.06 1.31
N GLY A 60 -10.61 -11.27 2.39
CA GLY A 60 -10.53 -11.73 3.77
C GLY A 60 -11.69 -12.63 4.19
N HIS A 61 -12.91 -12.41 3.67
CA HIS A 61 -14.03 -13.34 3.86
C HIS A 61 -13.75 -14.69 3.20
N GLY A 62 -13.24 -14.68 1.97
CA GLY A 62 -12.81 -15.90 1.27
C GLY A 62 -11.82 -16.73 2.08
N ILE A 63 -10.81 -16.07 2.64
CA ILE A 63 -9.77 -16.70 3.47
C ILE A 63 -10.37 -17.25 4.76
N SER A 64 -11.02 -16.41 5.56
CA SER A 64 -11.50 -16.78 6.88
C SER A 64 -12.55 -17.88 6.84
N THR A 65 -13.51 -17.82 5.90
CA THR A 65 -14.54 -18.83 5.71
C THR A 65 -13.96 -20.17 5.23
N ARG A 66 -12.94 -20.18 4.37
CA ARG A 66 -12.33 -21.44 3.89
C ARG A 66 -11.40 -22.09 4.92
N LEU A 67 -10.72 -21.30 5.76
CA LEU A 67 -9.80 -21.83 6.76
C LEU A 67 -10.55 -22.34 8.00
N THR A 68 -11.59 -21.63 8.44
CA THR A 68 -12.36 -21.98 9.64
C THR A 68 -13.17 -23.25 9.44
N GLY A 69 -12.98 -24.27 10.30
CA GLY A 69 -13.70 -25.54 10.18
C GLY A 69 -13.32 -26.39 8.95
N GLY A 70 -12.32 -25.94 8.18
CA GLY A 70 -11.73 -26.65 7.03
C GLY A 70 -12.38 -26.32 5.67
N PRO A 71 -11.64 -26.57 4.57
CA PRO A 71 -11.95 -26.05 3.24
C PRO A 71 -13.27 -26.57 2.64
N SER A 72 -13.78 -27.71 3.13
CA SER A 72 -15.05 -28.30 2.68
C SER A 72 -16.28 -27.72 3.38
N ASN A 73 -16.12 -26.89 4.40
CA ASN A 73 -17.23 -26.34 5.18
C ASN A 73 -17.19 -24.80 5.19
N ALA A 74 -18.06 -24.19 4.39
CA ALA A 74 -18.16 -22.74 4.32
C ALA A 74 -19.18 -22.14 5.31
N ASN A 75 -19.76 -22.94 6.21
CA ASN A 75 -20.86 -22.53 7.10
C ASN A 75 -20.41 -22.26 8.54
N CYS A 76 -19.14 -21.94 8.76
CA CYS A 76 -18.58 -21.87 10.12
C CYS A 76 -18.52 -20.49 10.75
N LEU A 77 -18.95 -19.43 10.06
CA LEU A 77 -18.87 -18.04 10.52
C LEU A 77 -20.23 -17.35 10.37
N PHE A 78 -21.25 -17.92 11.00
CA PHE A 78 -22.63 -17.44 10.97
C PHE A 78 -23.23 -17.29 12.37
N ASN A 79 -22.48 -17.64 13.41
CA ASN A 79 -22.87 -17.44 14.81
C ASN A 79 -22.75 -15.95 15.19
N ASP A 80 -23.40 -15.57 16.29
CA ASP A 80 -23.48 -14.16 16.70
C ASP A 80 -22.10 -13.55 17.02
N GLU A 81 -21.22 -14.29 17.71
CA GLU A 81 -19.85 -13.86 18.02
C GLU A 81 -18.83 -14.03 16.87
N GLN A 82 -19.28 -14.34 15.65
CA GLN A 82 -18.34 -14.65 14.57
C GLN A 82 -17.38 -13.48 14.25
N MET A 83 -16.15 -13.81 13.88
CA MET A 83 -15.03 -12.88 13.73
C MET A 83 -14.72 -12.51 12.27
N GLY A 84 -15.54 -12.94 11.31
CA GLY A 84 -15.42 -12.78 9.85
C GLY A 84 -14.99 -11.37 9.43
N GLU A 85 -15.85 -10.40 9.73
CA GLU A 85 -15.64 -8.97 9.48
C GLU A 85 -14.32 -8.46 10.09
N GLY A 86 -13.97 -8.94 11.29
CA GLY A 86 -12.77 -8.52 11.99
C GLY A 86 -11.49 -9.05 11.37
N TRP A 87 -11.48 -10.29 10.89
CA TRP A 87 -10.34 -10.80 10.14
C TRP A 87 -10.13 -10.06 8.83
N SER A 88 -11.21 -9.74 8.11
CA SER A 88 -11.17 -9.00 6.86
C SER A 88 -10.62 -7.59 7.04
N ASP A 89 -11.13 -6.83 8.01
CA ASP A 89 -10.58 -5.51 8.36
C ASP A 89 -9.11 -5.60 8.78
N TRP A 90 -8.77 -6.57 9.62
CA TRP A 90 -7.41 -6.71 10.11
C TRP A 90 -6.43 -7.07 8.98
N LEU A 91 -6.80 -7.95 8.05
CA LEU A 91 -5.98 -8.27 6.87
C LEU A 91 -5.73 -7.03 6.02
N ALA A 92 -6.77 -6.22 5.79
CA ALA A 92 -6.65 -4.96 5.07
C ALA A 92 -5.68 -3.99 5.77
N LEU A 93 -5.79 -3.84 7.09
CA LEU A 93 -4.88 -3.01 7.88
C LEU A 93 -3.43 -3.51 7.85
N ALA A 94 -3.24 -4.81 8.07
CA ALA A 94 -1.93 -5.45 8.17
C ALA A 94 -1.17 -5.38 6.83
N LEU A 95 -1.83 -5.66 5.71
CA LEU A 95 -1.21 -5.66 4.38
C LEU A 95 -0.98 -4.25 3.80
N THR A 96 -1.65 -3.24 4.36
CA THR A 96 -1.46 -1.84 3.95
C THR A 96 -0.65 -1.01 4.94
N ALA A 97 -0.17 -1.62 6.03
CA ALA A 97 0.75 -0.98 6.98
C ALA A 97 2.11 -0.70 6.32
N ARG A 98 2.77 0.38 6.74
CA ARG A 98 4.03 0.86 6.16
C ARG A 98 5.13 0.93 7.20
N SER A 99 6.36 0.82 6.73
CA SER A 99 7.55 1.10 7.55
C SER A 99 7.50 2.55 8.04
N GLY A 100 7.32 2.75 9.34
CA GLY A 100 7.19 4.06 9.98
C GLY A 100 5.80 4.37 10.54
N ASP A 101 4.79 3.54 10.24
CA ASP A 101 3.52 3.56 10.97
C ASP A 101 3.73 3.12 12.43
N SER A 102 2.78 3.45 13.31
CA SER A 102 2.79 2.99 14.70
C SER A 102 1.38 2.70 15.20
N GLY A 103 1.27 1.75 16.13
CA GLY A 103 -0.01 1.28 16.66
C GLY A 103 -0.91 2.35 17.27
N PRO A 104 -0.41 3.34 18.04
CA PRO A 104 -1.25 4.37 18.64
C PRO A 104 -1.89 5.31 17.61
N VAL A 105 -1.32 5.46 16.41
CA VAL A 105 -1.88 6.32 15.37
C VAL A 105 -3.10 5.63 14.77
N GLY A 106 -4.29 6.21 15.01
CA GLY A 106 -5.54 5.64 14.54
C GLY A 106 -5.66 5.57 13.01
N ARG A 107 -6.01 4.39 12.49
CA ARG A 107 -6.27 4.13 11.07
C ARG A 107 -7.74 3.78 10.82
N GLY A 108 -8.39 4.49 9.90
CA GLY A 108 -9.71 4.15 9.39
C GLY A 108 -9.65 3.16 8.23
N VAL A 109 -10.80 2.55 7.90
CA VAL A 109 -10.99 1.67 6.72
C VAL A 109 -12.06 2.25 5.81
N GLY A 110 -11.90 2.15 4.49
CA GLY A 110 -12.83 2.72 3.52
C GLY A 110 -12.83 4.25 3.47
N THR A 111 -11.71 4.91 3.77
CA THR A 111 -11.64 6.40 3.76
C THR A 111 -11.72 6.97 2.36
N TYR A 112 -11.17 6.28 1.35
CA TYR A 112 -11.18 6.71 -0.05
C TYR A 112 -12.61 6.81 -0.58
N VAL A 113 -13.40 5.74 -0.41
CA VAL A 113 -14.78 5.72 -0.91
C VAL A 113 -15.66 6.78 -0.25
N LEU A 114 -15.33 7.19 0.98
CA LEU A 114 -16.04 8.27 1.69
C LEU A 114 -15.51 9.68 1.38
N GLY A 115 -14.53 9.83 0.47
CA GLY A 115 -13.89 11.11 0.17
C GLY A 115 -13.17 11.72 1.37
N GLN A 116 -12.77 10.91 2.34
CA GLN A 116 -12.10 11.36 3.55
C GLN A 116 -10.58 11.43 3.33
N PRO A 117 -9.85 12.29 4.08
CA PRO A 117 -8.40 12.20 4.16
C PRO A 117 -7.95 10.80 4.60
N THR A 118 -6.69 10.43 4.32
CA THR A 118 -6.15 9.10 4.67
C THR A 118 -6.14 8.81 6.17
N ASN A 119 -6.21 9.84 7.01
CA ASN A 119 -6.36 9.74 8.46
C ASN A 119 -7.83 9.91 8.93
N GLY A 120 -8.80 9.82 8.02
CA GLY A 120 -10.23 9.87 8.30
C GLY A 120 -10.70 8.72 9.20
N LEU A 121 -11.97 8.79 9.62
CA LEU A 121 -12.58 7.74 10.46
C LEU A 121 -12.84 6.47 9.66
N GLY A 122 -13.30 6.60 8.41
CA GLY A 122 -13.76 5.48 7.61
C GLY A 122 -15.18 5.05 7.96
N VAL A 123 -15.51 3.78 7.66
CA VAL A 123 -16.86 3.20 7.80
C VAL A 123 -17.15 2.57 9.16
N ARG A 124 -16.14 2.43 10.04
CA ARG A 124 -16.28 1.82 11.38
C ARG A 124 -16.47 2.88 12.47
N THR A 125 -16.96 2.45 13.63
CA THR A 125 -17.26 3.33 14.78
C THR A 125 -16.02 4.06 15.32
N TYR A 126 -14.88 3.37 15.34
CA TYR A 126 -13.61 3.91 15.80
C TYR A 126 -12.53 3.63 14.76
N LYS A 127 -11.49 4.47 14.75
CA LYS A 127 -10.25 4.13 14.06
C LYS A 127 -9.59 2.96 14.79
N TYR A 128 -8.91 2.08 14.07
CA TYR A 128 -8.08 1.06 14.67
C TYR A 128 -6.80 1.68 15.24
N SER A 129 -6.62 1.57 16.55
CA SER A 129 -5.51 2.17 17.29
C SER A 129 -5.22 1.33 18.53
N THR A 130 -3.94 1.25 18.92
CA THR A 130 -3.55 0.69 20.23
C THR A 130 -3.71 1.70 21.37
N ASP A 131 -4.07 2.96 21.09
CA ASP A 131 -4.43 3.94 22.09
C ASP A 131 -5.91 3.76 22.49
N MET A 132 -6.16 3.35 23.73
CA MET A 132 -7.51 3.13 24.26
C MET A 132 -8.34 4.42 24.34
N SER A 133 -7.73 5.60 24.25
CA SER A 133 -8.45 6.87 24.14
C SER A 133 -8.97 7.14 22.71
N VAL A 134 -8.35 6.50 21.70
CA VAL A 134 -8.78 6.57 20.29
C VAL A 134 -9.75 5.44 19.97
N ASN A 135 -9.48 4.24 20.46
CA ASN A 135 -10.38 3.08 20.34
C ASN A 135 -10.55 2.38 21.70
N PRO A 136 -11.65 2.68 22.42
CA PRO A 136 -11.90 2.13 23.76
C PRO A 136 -12.53 0.73 23.75
N GLN A 137 -12.76 0.10 22.58
CA GLN A 137 -13.49 -1.17 22.50
C GLN A 137 -12.77 -2.30 23.23
N THR A 138 -13.53 -3.06 24.01
CA THR A 138 -13.13 -4.26 24.75
C THR A 138 -14.08 -5.42 24.42
N TYR A 139 -13.82 -6.62 24.94
CA TYR A 139 -14.67 -7.78 24.70
C TYR A 139 -16.13 -7.54 25.11
N ASP A 140 -16.40 -6.91 26.26
CA ASP A 140 -17.79 -6.56 26.65
C ASP A 140 -18.47 -5.57 25.69
N SER A 141 -17.73 -4.90 24.80
CA SER A 141 -18.34 -3.98 23.83
C SER A 141 -19.23 -4.69 22.83
N ILE A 142 -19.09 -6.01 22.62
CA ILE A 142 -19.94 -6.77 21.68
C ILE A 142 -21.39 -6.91 22.17
N LYS A 143 -21.62 -6.77 23.48
CA LYS A 143 -22.95 -6.82 24.09
C LYS A 143 -23.85 -5.75 23.47
N GLY A 144 -25.02 -6.16 23.00
CA GLY A 144 -26.02 -5.30 22.38
C GLY A 144 -25.64 -4.78 20.99
N MET A 145 -24.57 -5.28 20.37
CA MET A 145 -24.21 -4.89 19.00
C MET A 145 -25.21 -5.45 17.98
N ALA A 146 -25.61 -4.59 17.06
CA ALA A 146 -26.73 -4.88 16.16
C ALA A 146 -26.36 -5.72 14.92
N ASN A 147 -25.07 -5.88 14.62
CA ASN A 147 -24.60 -6.59 13.43
C ASN A 147 -23.15 -7.04 13.54
N GLU A 148 -22.80 -7.97 12.65
CA GLU A 148 -21.50 -8.61 12.48
C GLU A 148 -20.35 -7.62 12.26
N HIS A 149 -20.58 -6.50 11.58
CA HIS A 149 -19.54 -5.50 11.32
C HIS A 149 -19.08 -4.82 12.61
N ALA A 150 -20.02 -4.56 13.51
CA ALA A 150 -19.71 -3.96 14.81
C ALA A 150 -18.94 -4.95 15.70
N VAL A 151 -19.37 -6.22 15.73
CA VAL A 151 -18.68 -7.31 16.45
C VAL A 151 -17.27 -7.50 15.90
N GLY A 152 -17.14 -7.61 14.57
CA GLY A 152 -15.87 -7.75 13.88
C GLY A 152 -14.91 -6.60 14.16
N ALA A 153 -15.39 -5.37 14.29
CA ALA A 153 -14.53 -4.23 14.63
C ALA A 153 -13.86 -4.38 16.01
N VAL A 154 -14.53 -5.00 16.99
CA VAL A 154 -13.91 -5.31 18.28
C VAL A 154 -12.79 -6.35 18.11
N TRP A 155 -13.05 -7.41 17.33
CA TRP A 155 -12.04 -8.43 17.04
C TRP A 155 -10.82 -7.87 16.29
N ALA A 156 -11.04 -7.07 15.25
CA ALA A 156 -9.97 -6.41 14.51
C ALA A 156 -9.13 -5.49 15.40
N ALA A 157 -9.76 -4.78 16.36
CA ALA A 157 -9.02 -3.97 17.32
C ALA A 157 -8.13 -4.81 18.26
N MET A 158 -8.56 -6.02 18.65
CA MET A 158 -7.73 -6.97 19.41
C MET A 158 -6.56 -7.49 18.57
N LEU A 159 -6.80 -7.89 17.33
CA LEU A 159 -5.72 -8.32 16.43
C LEU A 159 -4.76 -7.17 16.07
N TRP A 160 -5.22 -5.93 16.10
CA TRP A 160 -4.36 -4.76 15.92
C TRP A 160 -3.37 -4.58 17.09
N GLU A 161 -3.78 -4.91 18.31
CA GLU A 161 -2.85 -5.00 19.45
C GLU A 161 -1.82 -6.11 19.23
N VAL A 162 -2.26 -7.30 18.79
CA VAL A 162 -1.35 -8.43 18.50
C VAL A 162 -0.32 -8.04 17.45
N TYR A 163 -0.76 -7.44 16.35
CA TYR A 163 0.10 -7.02 15.25
C TYR A 163 1.19 -6.06 15.73
N TRP A 164 0.81 -4.98 16.42
CA TRP A 164 1.79 -3.99 16.87
C TRP A 164 2.67 -4.48 17.99
N GLN A 165 2.20 -5.35 18.89
CA GLN A 165 3.09 -5.94 19.89
C GLN A 165 4.17 -6.80 19.26
N LEU A 166 3.84 -7.61 18.25
CA LEU A 166 4.84 -8.40 17.54
C LEU A 166 5.76 -7.51 16.70
N VAL A 167 5.24 -6.50 16.00
CA VAL A 167 6.05 -5.54 15.22
C VAL A 167 6.99 -4.73 16.11
N GLU A 168 6.55 -4.29 17.27
CA GLU A 168 7.41 -3.59 18.24
C GLU A 168 8.51 -4.52 18.76
N HIS A 169 8.21 -5.80 19.00
CA HIS A 169 9.18 -6.77 19.52
C HIS A 169 10.20 -7.23 18.47
N GLU A 170 9.74 -7.63 17.28
CA GLU A 170 10.55 -8.28 16.24
C GLU A 170 10.95 -7.34 15.09
N GLY A 171 10.40 -6.12 15.06
CA GLY A 171 10.58 -5.17 13.97
C GLY A 171 9.60 -5.37 12.81
N PHE A 172 9.52 -4.36 11.93
CA PHE A 172 8.71 -4.39 10.71
C PHE A 172 9.55 -4.81 9.51
N ASN A 173 9.06 -5.74 8.70
CA ASN A 173 9.68 -6.13 7.44
C ASN A 173 8.82 -5.67 6.25
N THR A 174 9.43 -4.92 5.34
CA THR A 174 8.76 -4.39 4.13
C THR A 174 8.44 -5.47 3.09
N ASN A 175 9.05 -6.65 3.18
CA ASN A 175 8.69 -7.80 2.36
C ASN A 175 7.63 -8.65 3.07
N PHE A 176 6.36 -8.42 2.74
CA PHE A 176 5.22 -9.19 3.27
C PHE A 176 5.24 -10.68 2.91
N TYR A 177 5.97 -11.07 1.86
CA TYR A 177 6.15 -12.47 1.46
C TYR A 177 7.37 -13.13 2.13
N GLY A 178 8.06 -12.41 3.03
CA GLY A 178 9.13 -12.96 3.84
C GLY A 178 8.64 -14.06 4.79
N ALA A 179 9.58 -14.90 5.25
CA ALA A 179 9.31 -15.93 6.24
C ALA A 179 8.69 -15.33 7.52
N SER A 180 7.91 -16.11 8.27
CA SER A 180 7.31 -15.64 9.54
C SER A 180 8.33 -15.13 10.56
N SER A 181 9.57 -15.65 10.54
CA SER A 181 10.66 -15.20 11.42
C SER A 181 11.39 -13.94 10.95
N SER A 182 10.95 -13.30 9.86
CA SER A 182 11.67 -12.17 9.25
C SER A 182 11.20 -10.79 9.73
N GLY A 183 10.11 -10.74 10.49
CA GLY A 183 9.56 -9.52 11.08
C GLY A 183 8.27 -9.81 11.83
N GLY A 184 7.91 -8.96 12.78
CA GLY A 184 6.73 -9.10 13.62
C GLY A 184 5.42 -9.01 12.83
N ASN A 185 5.39 -8.25 11.74
CA ASN A 185 4.24 -8.21 10.84
C ASN A 185 4.07 -9.53 10.07
N ASN A 186 5.16 -10.16 9.61
CA ASN A 186 5.09 -11.47 8.96
C ASN A 186 4.67 -12.55 9.95
N LEU A 187 5.19 -12.51 11.18
CA LEU A 187 4.79 -13.42 12.25
C LEU A 187 3.30 -13.26 12.58
N ALA A 188 2.83 -12.02 12.76
CA ALA A 188 1.42 -11.75 13.06
C ALA A 188 0.47 -12.30 11.98
N ILE A 189 0.78 -12.05 10.70
CA ILE A 189 0.02 -12.60 9.55
C ILE A 189 -0.01 -14.12 9.59
N GLN A 190 1.15 -14.77 9.81
CA GLN A 190 1.22 -16.23 9.88
C GLN A 190 0.39 -16.79 11.04
N LEU A 191 0.53 -16.22 12.24
CA LEU A 191 -0.18 -16.68 13.43
C LEU A 191 -1.70 -16.51 13.32
N VAL A 192 -2.18 -15.42 12.74
CA VAL A 192 -3.62 -15.20 12.52
C VAL A 192 -4.17 -16.20 11.49
N LEU A 193 -3.48 -16.41 10.37
CA LEU A 193 -3.90 -17.38 9.36
C LEU A 193 -3.88 -18.82 9.88
N ASP A 194 -2.89 -19.18 10.69
CA ASP A 194 -2.83 -20.50 11.33
C ASP A 194 -3.88 -20.62 12.46
N GLY A 195 -4.17 -19.54 13.18
CA GLY A 195 -5.26 -19.48 14.14
C GLY A 195 -6.61 -19.80 13.50
N MET A 196 -6.92 -19.23 12.33
CA MET A 196 -8.15 -19.55 11.58
C MET A 196 -8.24 -21.04 11.22
N LYS A 197 -7.11 -21.69 10.93
CA LYS A 197 -7.08 -23.14 10.62
C LYS A 197 -7.29 -24.02 11.86
N LEU A 198 -6.90 -23.53 13.02
CA LEU A 198 -6.91 -24.28 14.28
C LEU A 198 -8.19 -24.12 15.07
N GLN A 199 -8.92 -23.02 14.89
CA GLN A 199 -10.16 -22.75 15.62
C GLN A 199 -11.29 -23.70 15.18
N PRO A 200 -12.27 -23.98 16.06
CA PRO A 200 -13.43 -24.80 15.72
C PRO A 200 -14.35 -24.09 14.70
N CYS A 201 -15.35 -24.83 14.21
CA CYS A 201 -16.48 -24.25 13.48
C CYS A 201 -17.39 -23.51 14.46
N SER A 202 -17.96 -22.37 14.04
CA SER A 202 -18.72 -21.44 14.89
C SER A 202 -17.98 -20.98 16.16
N PRO A 203 -16.76 -20.43 16.03
CA PRO A 203 -15.96 -20.01 17.18
C PRO A 203 -16.54 -18.74 17.84
N GLY A 204 -16.35 -18.62 19.15
CA GLY A 204 -16.41 -17.33 19.85
C GLY A 204 -15.04 -16.66 19.93
N PHE A 205 -14.96 -15.49 20.58
CA PHE A 205 -13.68 -14.74 20.64
C PHE A 205 -12.60 -15.50 21.43
N VAL A 206 -12.97 -16.18 22.52
CA VAL A 206 -12.02 -16.96 23.32
C VAL A 206 -11.44 -18.12 22.50
N ASP A 207 -12.24 -18.77 21.67
CA ASP A 207 -11.77 -19.79 20.73
C ASP A 207 -10.75 -19.23 19.73
N GLY A 208 -11.06 -18.09 19.10
CA GLY A 208 -10.15 -17.43 18.15
C GLY A 208 -8.81 -17.05 18.78
N ARG A 209 -8.84 -16.49 20.00
CA ARG A 209 -7.62 -16.18 20.78
C ARG A 209 -6.82 -17.44 21.06
N ASN A 210 -7.46 -18.47 21.58
CA ASN A 210 -6.80 -19.71 21.95
C ASN A 210 -6.19 -20.40 20.73
N ALA A 211 -6.82 -20.31 19.56
CA ALA A 211 -6.29 -20.83 18.31
C ALA A 211 -5.03 -20.08 17.84
N ILE A 212 -4.98 -18.75 18.00
CA ILE A 212 -3.78 -17.95 17.71
C ILE A 212 -2.63 -18.30 18.69
N LEU A 213 -2.93 -18.49 19.97
CA LEU A 213 -1.94 -18.95 20.96
C LEU A 213 -1.44 -20.36 20.61
N ALA A 214 -2.32 -21.26 20.16
CA ALA A 214 -1.95 -22.59 19.70
C ALA A 214 -1.09 -22.53 18.42
N ALA A 215 -1.37 -21.61 17.51
CA ALA A 215 -0.56 -21.36 16.33
C ALA A 215 0.88 -20.94 16.71
N ASP A 216 1.03 -20.05 17.69
CA ASP A 216 2.36 -19.66 18.17
C ASP A 216 3.09 -20.83 18.84
N GLN A 217 2.38 -21.63 19.64
CA GLN A 217 2.95 -22.83 20.23
C GLN A 217 3.45 -23.81 19.17
N ALA A 218 2.71 -23.99 18.07
CA ALA A 218 3.07 -24.89 16.98
C ALA A 218 4.21 -24.34 16.11
N LEU A 219 4.21 -23.04 15.82
CA LEU A 219 5.14 -22.40 14.89
C LEU A 219 6.48 -22.03 15.54
N THR A 220 6.45 -21.50 16.76
CA THR A 220 7.62 -20.88 17.42
C THR A 220 8.04 -21.61 18.69
N GLY A 221 7.28 -22.64 19.10
CA GLY A 221 7.46 -23.27 20.40
C GLY A 221 6.88 -22.47 21.57
N GLY A 222 6.10 -21.41 21.31
CA GLY A 222 5.41 -20.64 22.33
C GLY A 222 6.24 -19.49 22.92
N VAL A 223 7.24 -19.00 22.20
CA VAL A 223 8.12 -17.92 22.72
C VAL A 223 7.41 -16.58 22.82
N ASN A 224 6.28 -16.39 22.12
CA ASN A 224 5.54 -15.12 22.09
C ASN A 224 4.28 -15.13 22.96
N GLN A 225 3.99 -16.21 23.68
CA GLN A 225 2.73 -16.40 24.43
C GLN A 225 2.37 -15.20 25.30
N CYS A 226 3.33 -14.65 26.04
CA CYS A 226 3.02 -13.54 26.95
C CYS A 226 2.73 -12.22 26.23
N LEU A 227 3.38 -11.95 25.09
CA LEU A 227 3.06 -10.80 24.26
C LEU A 227 1.64 -10.91 23.69
N LEU A 228 1.27 -12.11 23.21
CA LEU A 228 -0.07 -12.39 22.71
C LEU A 228 -1.12 -12.23 23.82
N TRP A 229 -0.87 -12.79 25.01
CA TRP A 229 -1.74 -12.61 26.17
C TRP A 229 -1.88 -11.15 26.58
N GLU A 230 -0.79 -10.37 26.60
CA GLU A 230 -0.86 -8.92 26.85
C GLU A 230 -1.77 -8.20 25.86
N ALA A 231 -1.70 -8.56 24.57
CA ALA A 231 -2.50 -7.92 23.53
C ALA A 231 -4.00 -8.16 23.73
N PHE A 232 -4.39 -9.41 23.96
CA PHE A 232 -5.79 -9.78 24.18
C PHE A 232 -6.32 -9.28 25.53
N ALA A 233 -5.54 -9.43 26.60
CA ALA A 233 -5.94 -9.00 27.94
C ALA A 233 -6.18 -7.48 28.00
N LYS A 234 -5.39 -6.67 27.28
CA LYS A 234 -5.60 -5.21 27.21
C LYS A 234 -7.01 -4.81 26.77
N ARG A 235 -7.65 -5.64 25.93
CA ARG A 235 -9.01 -5.42 25.44
C ARG A 235 -10.04 -6.36 26.06
N GLY A 236 -9.77 -6.91 27.24
CA GLY A 236 -10.76 -7.68 27.98
C GLY A 236 -10.89 -9.15 27.55
N LEU A 237 -10.01 -9.65 26.68
CA LEU A 237 -9.98 -11.07 26.30
C LEU A 237 -8.83 -11.82 27.00
N GLY A 238 -8.59 -11.48 28.27
CA GLY A 238 -7.53 -12.01 29.12
C GLY A 238 -7.77 -13.42 29.63
N TYR A 239 -6.88 -13.90 30.50
CA TYR A 239 -6.76 -15.31 30.87
C TYR A 239 -8.06 -15.90 31.44
N SER A 240 -8.76 -15.16 32.31
CA SER A 240 -10.02 -15.60 32.90
C SER A 240 -11.28 -15.19 32.11
N ALA A 241 -11.14 -14.61 30.92
CA ALA A 241 -12.28 -14.25 30.07
C ALA A 241 -13.02 -15.51 29.62
N SER A 242 -14.34 -15.45 29.63
CA SER A 242 -15.24 -16.54 29.24
C SER A 242 -16.13 -16.07 28.11
N GLN A 243 -16.24 -16.86 27.04
CA GLN A 243 -17.12 -16.49 25.93
C GLN A 243 -18.58 -16.87 26.13
N GLY A 244 -18.89 -17.80 27.03
CA GLY A 244 -20.24 -18.36 27.09
C GLY A 244 -20.59 -19.11 25.81
N SER A 245 -21.75 -18.82 25.24
CA SER A 245 -22.21 -19.36 23.95
C SER A 245 -21.75 -18.48 22.80
N SER A 246 -21.17 -19.07 21.76
CA SER A 246 -20.81 -18.34 20.53
C SER A 246 -22.02 -17.78 19.76
N ASP A 247 -23.23 -18.24 20.11
CA ASP A 247 -24.52 -17.81 19.57
C ASP A 247 -25.25 -16.80 20.49
N ASP A 248 -24.56 -16.21 21.47
CA ASP A 248 -25.14 -15.20 22.36
C ASP A 248 -24.12 -14.10 22.68
N LEU A 249 -24.38 -12.86 22.25
CA LEU A 249 -23.49 -11.73 22.51
C LEU A 249 -23.52 -11.26 23.98
N GLU A 250 -24.49 -11.70 24.79
CA GLU A 250 -24.77 -11.16 26.12
C GLU A 250 -24.15 -11.96 27.28
N ASP A 251 -23.79 -13.23 27.06
CA ASP A 251 -23.40 -14.14 28.13
C ASP A 251 -21.88 -14.23 28.39
N GLY A 252 -21.08 -13.67 27.47
CA GLY A 252 -19.64 -13.50 27.63
C GLY A 252 -19.25 -12.62 28.82
N THR A 253 -18.07 -12.86 29.38
CA THR A 253 -17.49 -12.06 30.48
C THR A 253 -16.04 -11.71 30.15
N GLN A 254 -15.75 -10.41 30.06
CA GLN A 254 -14.39 -9.93 29.83
C GLN A 254 -13.48 -10.08 31.06
N ALA A 255 -12.19 -10.24 30.81
CA ALA A 255 -11.15 -10.21 31.83
C ALA A 255 -9.86 -9.57 31.31
N PHE A 256 -9.09 -8.94 32.21
CA PHE A 256 -7.86 -8.22 31.86
C PHE A 256 -6.62 -8.85 32.47
N ASP A 257 -6.75 -10.02 33.10
CA ASP A 257 -5.66 -10.73 33.74
C ASP A 257 -4.80 -11.49 32.72
N LEU A 258 -3.53 -11.69 33.07
CA LEU A 258 -2.56 -12.47 32.31
C LEU A 258 -2.39 -13.84 32.98
N PRO A 259 -1.99 -14.89 32.23
CA PRO A 259 -1.67 -16.18 32.84
C PRO A 259 -0.60 -16.00 33.93
N PRO A 260 -0.73 -16.64 35.11
CA PRO A 260 0.24 -16.48 36.20
C PRO A 260 1.68 -16.87 35.82
N SER A 261 1.85 -17.72 34.80
CA SER A 261 3.15 -18.12 34.25
C SER A 261 3.83 -17.02 33.44
N CYS A 262 3.13 -15.94 33.09
CA CYS A 262 3.71 -14.91 32.25
C CYS A 262 4.74 -14.06 32.97
N GLN A 263 6.00 -14.33 32.66
CA GLN A 263 7.15 -13.66 33.24
C GLN A 263 7.88 -12.85 32.17
N PHE A 264 7.63 -11.54 32.14
CA PHE A 264 8.32 -10.62 31.25
C PHE A 264 8.59 -9.28 31.93
N LEU A 265 9.58 -8.58 31.39
CA LEU A 265 9.80 -7.15 31.58
C LEU A 265 9.78 -6.53 30.19
N ARG A 266 8.90 -5.55 29.98
CA ARG A 266 8.75 -4.87 28.68
C ARG A 266 8.80 -3.37 28.88
N VAL A 267 9.30 -2.64 27.89
CA VAL A 267 9.42 -1.18 27.94
C VAL A 267 8.77 -0.54 26.72
N ILE A 268 7.89 0.44 26.96
CA ILE A 268 7.18 1.17 25.90
C ILE A 268 7.45 2.68 26.02
N PRO A 269 7.73 3.39 24.92
CA PRO A 269 8.11 2.80 23.63
C PRO A 269 9.48 2.11 23.76
N ASN A 270 9.76 1.07 22.97
CA ASN A 270 11.10 0.45 22.99
C ASN A 270 12.14 1.26 22.19
N SER A 271 11.72 2.30 21.46
CA SER A 271 12.58 3.30 20.83
C SER A 271 11.95 4.69 20.97
N LEU A 272 12.73 5.67 21.42
CA LEU A 272 12.26 7.04 21.63
C LEU A 272 13.25 8.05 21.06
N ASN A 273 12.75 8.96 20.23
CA ASN A 273 13.50 10.10 19.72
C ASN A 273 13.11 11.36 20.51
N ILE A 274 14.08 12.05 21.10
CA ILE A 274 13.87 13.35 21.78
C ILE A 274 14.72 14.45 21.16
N CYS A 275 14.27 15.69 21.29
CA CYS A 275 15.17 16.83 21.15
C CYS A 275 15.91 17.05 22.46
N ARG A 276 17.21 17.36 22.40
CA ARG A 276 18.03 17.73 23.57
C ARG A 276 17.30 18.75 24.45
N GLY A 277 17.29 18.50 25.75
CA GLY A 277 16.60 19.32 26.75
C GLY A 277 15.19 18.82 27.11
N GLN A 278 14.58 17.96 26.30
CA GLN A 278 13.33 17.28 26.66
C GLN A 278 13.60 16.03 27.50
N PRO A 279 12.77 15.72 28.50
CA PRO A 279 12.86 14.45 29.22
C PRO A 279 12.51 13.29 28.29
N ALA A 280 13.19 12.15 28.45
CA ALA A 280 12.81 10.90 27.81
C ALA A 280 11.99 10.06 28.80
N VAL A 281 10.80 9.64 28.39
CA VAL A 281 9.83 8.94 29.24
C VAL A 281 9.52 7.58 28.63
N PHE A 282 9.68 6.54 29.44
CA PHE A 282 9.37 5.16 29.11
C PHE A 282 8.49 4.55 30.21
N THR A 283 7.67 3.58 29.85
CA THR A 283 6.89 2.79 30.82
C THR A 283 7.41 1.36 30.81
N ALA A 284 7.90 0.88 31.96
CA ALA A 284 8.26 -0.51 32.17
C ALA A 284 7.04 -1.29 32.69
N PHE A 285 6.67 -2.36 32.00
CA PHE A 285 5.61 -3.30 32.37
C PHE A 285 6.21 -4.61 32.88
N ILE A 286 5.63 -5.12 33.97
CA ILE A 286 6.08 -6.31 34.68
C ILE A 286 4.96 -7.34 34.64
N GLY A 287 5.26 -8.54 34.16
CA GLY A 287 4.31 -9.65 34.11
C GLY A 287 4.01 -10.28 35.48
N PRO A 288 2.90 -11.03 35.61
CA PRO A 288 2.48 -11.69 36.85
C PRO A 288 3.47 -12.73 37.41
N GLY A 289 4.38 -13.27 36.59
CA GLY A 289 5.36 -14.28 36.99
C GLY A 289 6.45 -13.77 37.95
N TYR A 290 6.46 -12.47 38.27
CA TYR A 290 7.36 -11.89 39.27
C TYR A 290 6.80 -12.02 40.69
N THR A 291 7.67 -12.31 41.66
CA THR A 291 7.36 -12.13 43.09
C THR A 291 7.65 -10.67 43.50
N PRO A 292 6.66 -9.85 43.86
CA PRO A 292 6.92 -8.49 44.34
C PRO A 292 7.63 -8.49 45.71
N PRO A 293 8.38 -7.43 46.08
CA PRO A 293 8.65 -6.22 45.29
C PRO A 293 9.66 -6.45 44.15
N VAL A 294 9.44 -5.80 43.01
CA VAL A 294 10.36 -5.79 41.86
C VAL A 294 11.13 -4.47 41.84
N ASN A 295 12.44 -4.54 42.02
CA ASN A 295 13.34 -3.38 41.93
C ASN A 295 13.76 -3.16 40.48
N LEU A 296 13.61 -1.92 40.01
CA LEU A 296 13.99 -1.49 38.66
C LEU A 296 15.28 -0.68 38.68
N SER A 297 16.12 -0.89 37.67
CA SER A 297 17.31 -0.07 37.40
C SER A 297 17.52 0.09 35.91
N VAL A 298 18.27 1.10 35.50
CA VAL A 298 18.61 1.34 34.09
C VAL A 298 20.10 1.62 33.92
N SER A 299 20.69 1.01 32.90
CA SER A 299 22.06 1.27 32.43
C SER A 299 22.04 1.72 30.96
N GLY A 300 23.19 2.14 30.43
CA GLY A 300 23.30 2.58 29.02
C GLY A 300 22.76 3.99 28.72
N LYS A 301 22.18 4.68 29.71
CA LYS A 301 21.73 6.08 29.59
C LYS A 301 22.89 7.05 29.31
N PRO A 302 22.63 8.21 28.67
CA PRO A 302 23.67 9.20 28.39
C PRO A 302 24.39 9.68 29.66
N ALA A 303 25.69 9.93 29.58
CA ALA A 303 26.47 10.45 30.72
C ALA A 303 25.92 11.82 31.19
N GLY A 304 25.92 12.06 32.50
CA GLY A 304 25.39 13.31 33.11
C GLY A 304 23.87 13.39 33.25
N THR A 305 23.11 12.45 32.68
CA THR A 305 21.64 12.37 32.86
C THR A 305 21.24 11.80 34.21
N THR A 306 20.06 12.19 34.69
CA THR A 306 19.36 11.52 35.79
C THR A 306 18.47 10.40 35.27
N ALA A 307 18.16 9.42 36.12
CA ALA A 307 17.15 8.40 35.83
C ALA A 307 16.36 8.08 37.09
N SER A 308 15.03 8.09 37.00
CA SER A 308 14.14 7.74 38.09
C SER A 308 13.00 6.86 37.60
N PHE A 309 12.63 5.89 38.42
CA PHE A 309 11.47 5.04 38.24
C PHE A 309 10.39 5.43 39.26
N ASN A 310 9.13 5.50 38.84
CA ASN A 310 8.01 5.77 39.71
C ASN A 310 6.80 4.87 39.37
N PRO A 311 6.40 3.93 40.24
CA PRO A 311 7.03 3.55 41.52
C PRO A 311 8.32 2.71 41.37
N ASN A 312 9.18 2.70 42.39
CA ASN A 312 10.30 1.75 42.51
C ASN A 312 10.67 1.52 44.00
N PRO A 313 10.53 0.30 44.55
CA PRO A 313 10.13 -0.92 43.85
C PRO A 313 8.65 -0.92 43.41
N VAL A 314 8.33 -1.79 42.45
CA VAL A 314 6.94 -2.10 42.07
C VAL A 314 6.43 -3.21 43.00
N ASN A 315 5.38 -2.92 43.78
CA ASN A 315 4.88 -3.79 44.84
C ASN A 315 3.76 -4.75 44.39
N SER A 316 3.42 -4.76 43.11
CA SER A 316 2.46 -5.67 42.51
C SER A 316 3.00 -6.27 41.21
N ALA A 317 2.61 -7.51 40.91
CA ALA A 317 2.86 -8.19 39.65
C ALA A 317 1.51 -8.84 39.23
N PRO A 318 0.94 -8.48 38.07
CA PRO A 318 1.48 -7.53 37.10
C PRO A 318 1.51 -6.10 37.64
N GLY A 319 2.37 -5.26 37.06
CA GLY A 319 2.56 -3.89 37.50
C GLY A 319 3.35 -3.07 36.50
N SER A 320 3.46 -1.77 36.74
CA SER A 320 4.19 -0.87 35.85
C SER A 320 4.96 0.21 36.61
N SER A 321 5.95 0.79 35.96
CA SER A 321 6.72 1.93 36.46
C SER A 321 7.11 2.87 35.33
N ILE A 322 7.02 4.17 35.56
CA ILE A 322 7.48 5.18 34.60
C ILE A 322 8.96 5.46 34.84
N LEU A 323 9.79 5.17 33.85
CA LEU A 323 11.18 5.60 33.77
C LEU A 323 11.25 7.00 33.13
N THR A 324 11.76 7.98 33.89
CA THR A 324 12.11 9.30 33.37
C THR A 324 13.63 9.47 33.32
N ILE A 325 14.19 9.70 32.14
CA ILE A 325 15.58 10.15 31.96
C ILE A 325 15.58 11.67 31.79
N GLY A 326 16.13 12.35 32.79
CA GLY A 326 16.18 13.81 32.87
C GLY A 326 17.58 14.38 32.68
N ASN A 327 17.69 15.71 32.83
CA ASN A 327 18.94 16.46 32.63
C ASN A 327 19.58 16.22 31.24
N THR A 328 18.75 16.22 30.19
CA THR A 328 19.19 15.92 28.82
C THR A 328 19.78 17.14 28.09
N GLY A 329 19.84 18.31 28.72
CA GLY A 329 20.21 19.59 28.09
C GLY A 329 21.65 19.66 27.56
N SER A 330 22.57 18.88 28.11
CA SER A 330 23.99 18.84 27.68
C SER A 330 24.39 17.52 27.00
N VAL A 331 23.41 16.64 26.73
CA VAL A 331 23.67 15.30 26.19
C VAL A 331 24.10 15.38 24.73
N ALA A 332 25.21 14.72 24.36
CA ALA A 332 25.66 14.62 22.98
C ALA A 332 24.57 14.01 22.08
N GLY A 333 24.42 14.52 20.86
CA GLY A 333 23.50 13.92 19.90
C GLY A 333 23.95 12.51 19.53
N GLY A 334 23.03 11.56 19.45
CA GLY A 334 23.36 10.16 19.17
C GLY A 334 22.32 9.16 19.68
N VAL A 335 22.63 7.89 19.46
CA VAL A 335 21.80 6.74 19.85
C VAL A 335 22.38 6.10 21.10
N TYR A 336 21.52 5.87 22.10
CA TYR A 336 21.88 5.29 23.39
C TYR A 336 21.02 4.04 23.62
N ASN A 337 21.67 2.88 23.72
CA ASN A 337 21.01 1.62 24.02
C ASN A 337 20.88 1.46 25.52
N LEU A 338 19.64 1.50 26.02
CA LEU A 338 19.28 1.36 27.41
C LEU A 338 19.04 -0.12 27.76
N THR A 339 19.46 -0.51 28.95
CA THR A 339 19.07 -1.80 29.53
C THR A 339 18.34 -1.55 30.83
N ILE A 340 17.06 -1.89 30.86
CA ILE A 340 16.20 -1.79 32.03
C ILE A 340 16.20 -3.16 32.70
N GLN A 341 16.64 -3.25 33.94
CA GLN A 341 16.68 -4.49 34.71
C GLN A 341 15.58 -4.48 35.76
N GLY A 342 14.80 -5.57 35.83
CA GLY A 342 13.82 -5.82 36.89
C GLY A 342 14.21 -7.03 37.71
N THR A 343 14.41 -6.83 39.01
CA THR A 343 14.88 -7.86 39.95
C THR A 343 13.90 -8.06 41.11
N SER A 344 13.39 -9.27 41.25
CA SER A 344 12.69 -9.77 42.44
C SER A 344 13.63 -10.64 43.29
N ALA A 345 13.13 -11.14 44.42
CA ALA A 345 13.87 -12.10 45.25
C ALA A 345 14.21 -13.41 44.51
N ALA A 346 13.40 -13.79 43.51
CA ALA A 346 13.51 -15.08 42.82
C ALA A 346 14.07 -14.99 41.39
N THR A 347 13.94 -13.84 40.73
CA THR A 347 14.30 -13.72 39.31
C THR A 347 14.77 -12.32 38.94
N SER A 348 15.65 -12.25 37.95
CA SER A 348 16.06 -10.99 37.33
C SER A 348 15.95 -11.13 35.81
N THR A 349 15.23 -10.21 35.16
CA THR A 349 15.18 -10.13 33.69
C THR A 349 15.41 -8.70 33.22
N SER A 350 15.80 -8.55 31.96
CA SER A 350 16.12 -7.27 31.34
C SER A 350 15.26 -7.00 30.12
N ALA A 351 14.92 -5.74 29.91
CA ALA A 351 14.36 -5.23 28.68
C ALA A 351 15.33 -4.22 28.04
N ALA A 352 15.42 -4.23 26.71
CA ALA A 352 16.17 -3.23 25.96
C ALA A 352 15.24 -2.10 25.51
N ALA A 353 15.76 -0.87 25.49
CA ALA A 353 15.12 0.26 24.83
C ALA A 353 16.19 1.13 24.16
N GLN A 354 15.83 1.89 23.14
CA GLN A 354 16.72 2.83 22.45
C GLN A 354 16.28 4.26 22.71
N LEU A 355 17.22 5.13 23.07
CA LEU A 355 17.02 6.56 23.17
C LEU A 355 17.89 7.27 22.13
N THR A 356 17.27 7.94 21.16
CA THR A 356 17.97 8.81 20.23
C THR A 356 17.79 10.26 20.64
N VAL A 357 18.90 10.97 20.84
CA VAL A 357 18.90 12.39 21.18
C VAL A 357 19.35 13.20 19.97
N ALA A 358 18.48 14.06 19.45
CA ALA A 358 18.86 15.06 18.46
C ALA A 358 19.45 16.28 19.17
N SER A 359 20.62 16.76 18.71
CA SER A 359 21.27 17.96 19.26
C SER A 359 20.69 19.28 18.74
N GLY A 360 19.84 19.22 17.72
CA GLY A 360 19.20 20.35 17.06
C GLY A 360 18.40 19.90 15.84
N THR A 361 17.82 20.85 15.09
CA THR A 361 17.20 20.54 13.79
C THR A 361 18.25 20.06 12.79
N PRO A 362 17.91 19.20 11.81
CA PRO A 362 18.88 18.72 10.83
C PRO A 362 19.32 19.85 9.88
N GLY A 363 20.49 19.69 9.25
CA GLY A 363 20.96 20.59 8.18
C GLY A 363 20.19 20.40 6.86
N PRO A 364 20.48 21.18 5.81
CA PRO A 364 19.88 20.99 4.49
C PRO A 364 20.39 19.69 3.84
N THR A 365 19.57 19.09 2.97
CA THR A 365 19.98 17.98 2.09
C THR A 365 20.39 18.48 0.71
N THR A 366 21.11 17.65 -0.05
CA THR A 366 21.45 17.86 -1.46
C THR A 366 20.60 16.94 -2.33
N LEU A 367 19.97 17.52 -3.35
CA LEU A 367 19.14 16.81 -4.32
C LEU A 367 20.03 16.09 -5.36
N LEU A 368 19.64 14.89 -5.79
CA LEU A 368 20.38 14.06 -6.73
C LEU A 368 19.62 13.84 -8.04
N THR A 369 18.44 13.22 -7.99
CA THR A 369 17.62 12.95 -9.18
C THR A 369 16.17 13.38 -8.97
N PRO A 370 15.48 13.89 -10.01
CA PRO A 370 16.04 14.39 -11.26
C PRO A 370 17.08 15.49 -11.03
N ALA A 371 18.12 15.53 -11.87
CA ALA A 371 19.11 16.60 -11.81
C ALA A 371 18.43 17.95 -12.09
N ASN A 372 19.02 19.05 -11.62
CA ASN A 372 18.47 20.37 -11.91
C ASN A 372 18.38 20.60 -13.43
N GLU A 373 17.25 21.12 -13.89
CA GLU A 373 16.92 21.37 -15.29
C GLU A 373 16.83 20.09 -16.16
N ALA A 374 16.65 18.92 -15.53
CA ALA A 374 16.45 17.68 -16.26
C ALA A 374 15.18 17.75 -17.13
N ILE A 375 15.25 17.23 -18.35
CA ILE A 375 14.12 17.18 -19.29
C ILE A 375 13.66 15.73 -19.50
N ASN A 376 12.50 15.56 -20.14
CA ASN A 376 11.95 14.25 -20.51
C ASN A 376 11.82 13.27 -19.34
N GLN A 377 11.48 13.77 -18.15
CA GLN A 377 11.29 12.93 -16.97
C GLN A 377 9.92 12.23 -17.02
N SER A 378 9.84 11.03 -16.44
CA SER A 378 8.57 10.32 -16.24
C SER A 378 7.52 11.20 -15.54
N SER A 379 6.23 10.93 -15.76
CA SER A 379 5.12 11.50 -14.96
C SER A 379 5.19 11.07 -13.49
N GLN A 380 5.96 10.03 -13.18
CA GLN A 380 6.29 9.57 -11.83
C GLN A 380 7.81 9.43 -11.70
N PRO A 381 8.54 10.55 -11.60
CA PRO A 381 10.00 10.50 -11.52
C PRO A 381 10.46 9.98 -10.15
N LEU A 382 11.53 9.19 -10.13
CA LEU A 382 12.21 8.84 -8.89
C LEU A 382 12.98 10.05 -8.35
N LEU A 383 12.46 10.62 -7.27
CA LEU A 383 13.12 11.69 -6.54
C LEU A 383 14.13 11.08 -5.57
N HIS A 384 15.36 11.55 -5.57
CA HIS A 384 16.45 11.02 -4.74
C HIS A 384 17.33 12.14 -4.22
N TRP A 385 17.74 12.06 -2.95
CA TRP A 385 18.57 13.06 -2.27
C TRP A 385 19.55 12.40 -1.30
N ASN A 386 20.49 13.17 -0.75
CA ASN A 386 21.45 12.66 0.23
C ASN A 386 20.85 12.54 1.64
N ALA A 387 21.24 11.50 2.38
CA ALA A 387 20.93 11.41 3.80
C ALA A 387 21.57 12.57 4.59
N VAL A 388 20.84 13.12 5.56
CA VAL A 388 21.31 14.18 6.45
C VAL A 388 21.50 13.62 7.86
N ALA A 389 22.62 13.96 8.50
CA ALA A 389 22.88 13.57 9.88
C ALA A 389 21.76 14.05 10.82
N GLN A 390 21.30 13.14 11.69
CA GLN A 390 20.21 13.37 12.66
C GLN A 390 18.82 13.64 12.04
N ALA A 391 18.64 13.51 10.73
CA ALA A 391 17.31 13.48 10.13
C ALA A 391 16.69 12.08 10.31
N THR A 392 15.43 12.03 10.76
CA THR A 392 14.66 10.79 10.89
C THR A 392 13.64 10.62 9.77
N SER A 393 13.29 11.72 9.10
CA SER A 393 12.41 11.73 7.93
C SER A 393 12.63 12.99 7.10
N TYR A 394 11.98 13.06 5.94
CA TYR A 394 12.11 14.14 4.97
C TYR A 394 10.73 14.51 4.45
N ARG A 395 10.38 15.80 4.47
CA ARG A 395 9.23 16.33 3.73
C ARG A 395 9.65 16.71 2.32
N LEU A 396 9.07 16.04 1.35
CA LEU A 396 9.16 16.34 -0.07
C LEU A 396 8.05 17.31 -0.45
N GLU A 397 8.37 18.28 -1.31
CA GLU A 397 7.39 19.16 -1.94
C GLU A 397 7.72 19.28 -3.44
N LEU A 398 6.69 19.17 -4.30
CA LEU A 398 6.73 19.53 -5.71
C LEU A 398 5.68 20.59 -6.01
N SER A 399 5.99 21.49 -6.93
CA SER A 399 5.07 22.50 -7.45
C SER A 399 5.38 22.79 -8.91
N ASN A 400 4.37 23.10 -9.72
CA ASN A 400 4.59 23.68 -11.06
C ASN A 400 4.84 25.21 -11.01
N ASN A 401 4.99 25.77 -9.81
CA ASN A 401 5.32 27.16 -9.55
C ASN A 401 6.58 27.24 -8.68
N ALA A 402 7.57 28.03 -9.10
CA ALA A 402 8.82 28.22 -8.37
C ALA A 402 8.63 28.78 -6.94
N GLY A 403 7.51 29.45 -6.68
CA GLY A 403 7.11 29.94 -5.36
C GLY A 403 6.51 28.88 -4.43
N PHE A 404 6.35 27.63 -4.88
CA PHE A 404 5.73 26.54 -4.12
C PHE A 404 4.29 26.85 -3.68
N ALA A 405 3.55 27.58 -4.51
CA ALA A 405 2.15 27.92 -4.29
C ALA A 405 1.38 27.90 -5.63
N PRO A 406 0.46 26.94 -5.86
CA PRO A 406 0.10 25.83 -4.99
C PRO A 406 1.16 24.71 -4.96
N ILE A 407 1.17 23.90 -3.91
CA ILE A 407 1.91 22.63 -3.86
C ILE A 407 1.16 21.61 -4.71
N ALA A 408 1.83 21.05 -5.71
CA ALA A 408 1.26 20.00 -6.57
C ALA A 408 1.33 18.62 -5.90
N TYR A 409 2.37 18.37 -5.10
CA TYR A 409 2.54 17.12 -4.37
C TYR A 409 3.38 17.34 -3.11
N SER A 410 3.04 16.65 -2.02
CA SER A 410 3.88 16.58 -0.84
C SER A 410 3.76 15.23 -0.15
N ALA A 411 4.88 14.75 0.38
CA ALA A 411 4.94 13.53 1.18
C ALA A 411 5.98 13.67 2.29
N VAL A 412 5.81 12.91 3.37
CA VAL A 412 6.85 12.72 4.40
C VAL A 412 7.30 11.28 4.35
N VAL A 413 8.61 11.06 4.18
CA VAL A 413 9.20 9.72 4.04
C VAL A 413 10.41 9.55 4.96
N SER A 414 10.69 8.32 5.40
CA SER A 414 11.88 7.99 6.22
C SER A 414 13.13 7.73 5.37
N GLY A 415 12.95 7.28 4.12
CA GLY A 415 14.03 7.02 3.18
C GLY A 415 14.57 8.28 2.48
N THR A 416 15.54 8.08 1.60
CA THR A 416 16.18 9.16 0.81
C THR A 416 15.74 9.19 -0.65
N SER A 417 14.74 8.38 -1.00
CA SER A 417 14.14 8.33 -2.33
C SER A 417 12.62 8.25 -2.22
N HIS A 418 11.92 8.79 -3.21
CA HIS A 418 10.47 8.71 -3.30
C HIS A 418 9.98 8.86 -4.74
N THR A 419 8.98 8.08 -5.12
CA THR A 419 8.27 8.26 -6.40
C THR A 419 6.88 8.83 -6.09
N PRO A 420 6.47 9.96 -6.69
CA PRO A 420 5.13 10.52 -6.48
C PRO A 420 4.05 9.48 -6.75
N SER A 421 3.10 9.35 -5.83
CA SER A 421 1.96 8.43 -5.94
C SER A 421 0.86 8.91 -6.89
N VAL A 422 1.12 9.99 -7.62
CA VAL A 422 0.22 10.62 -8.58
C VAL A 422 0.97 10.83 -9.88
N ASN A 423 0.26 10.77 -11.01
CA ASN A 423 0.84 11.17 -12.29
C ASN A 423 0.95 12.70 -12.35
N LEU A 424 2.18 13.19 -12.50
CA LEU A 424 2.43 14.58 -12.82
C LEU A 424 1.96 14.88 -14.25
N GLN A 425 1.50 16.12 -14.48
CA GLN A 425 1.05 16.57 -15.79
C GLN A 425 2.19 16.45 -16.80
N SER A 426 1.92 15.95 -18.01
CA SER A 426 2.90 15.89 -19.10
C SER A 426 3.27 17.29 -19.59
N SER A 427 4.42 17.42 -20.26
CA SER A 427 4.92 18.69 -20.82
C SER A 427 4.93 19.86 -19.81
N THR A 428 5.21 19.58 -18.53
CA THR A 428 5.11 20.55 -17.43
C THR A 428 6.43 20.63 -16.67
N ILE A 429 6.86 21.84 -16.33
CA ILE A 429 8.02 22.07 -15.46
C ILE A 429 7.57 21.97 -14.01
N TYR A 430 8.23 21.12 -13.24
CA TYR A 430 8.06 20.99 -11.80
C TYR A 430 9.33 21.42 -11.07
N TYR A 431 9.13 22.22 -10.02
CA TYR A 431 10.12 22.58 -9.02
C TYR A 431 9.95 21.67 -7.82
N TRP A 432 11.05 21.19 -7.25
CA TRP A 432 11.01 20.31 -6.11
C TRP A 432 12.09 20.65 -5.09
N ARG A 433 11.76 20.41 -3.82
CA ARG A 433 12.66 20.61 -2.68
C ARG A 433 12.40 19.56 -1.61
N VAL A 434 13.39 19.36 -0.75
CA VAL A 434 13.32 18.42 0.37
C VAL A 434 13.68 19.13 1.67
N ILE A 435 12.88 18.90 2.72
CA ILE A 435 13.03 19.49 4.05
C ILE A 435 13.28 18.35 5.05
N PRO A 436 14.52 18.19 5.57
CA PRO A 436 14.83 17.18 6.59
C PRO A 436 14.12 17.46 7.92
N LEU A 437 13.67 16.42 8.62
CA LEU A 437 12.90 16.49 9.85
C LEU A 437 13.50 15.60 10.94
N ASN A 438 13.39 16.03 12.20
CA ASN A 438 13.62 15.18 13.37
C ASN A 438 12.78 15.62 14.59
N SER A 439 13.07 15.06 15.76
CA SER A 439 12.42 15.37 17.04
C SER A 439 12.59 16.83 17.51
N CYS A 440 13.56 17.57 16.99
CA CYS A 440 13.71 19.02 17.22
C CYS A 440 12.91 19.88 16.25
N GLY A 441 12.36 19.31 15.17
CA GLY A 441 11.53 20.01 14.18
C GLY A 441 12.07 19.92 12.75
N SER A 442 11.64 20.88 11.92
CA SER A 442 12.07 20.97 10.53
C SER A 442 13.41 21.71 10.40
N GLY A 443 14.33 21.14 9.64
CA GLY A 443 15.53 21.82 9.16
C GLY A 443 15.21 22.83 8.04
N PRO A 444 16.23 23.51 7.48
CA PRO A 444 16.06 24.32 6.29
C PRO A 444 15.75 23.43 5.06
N ALA A 445 15.01 23.98 4.10
CA ALA A 445 14.81 23.33 2.81
C ALA A 445 16.14 23.20 2.05
N SER A 446 16.25 22.17 1.20
CA SER A 446 17.28 22.08 0.17
C SER A 446 17.21 23.27 -0.80
N ASP A 447 18.26 23.42 -1.61
CA ASP A 447 18.14 24.17 -2.86
C ASP A 447 17.01 23.61 -3.72
N ILE A 448 16.39 24.46 -4.55
CA ILE A 448 15.29 24.07 -5.43
C ILE A 448 15.89 23.54 -6.73
N PHE A 449 15.57 22.29 -7.06
CA PHE A 449 15.81 21.77 -8.41
C PHE A 449 14.51 21.85 -9.22
N ASN A 450 14.63 21.90 -10.54
CA ASN A 450 13.49 21.77 -11.45
C ASN A 450 13.71 20.68 -12.48
N PHE A 451 12.63 20.13 -13.03
CA PHE A 451 12.67 19.22 -14.17
C PHE A 451 11.41 19.37 -15.01
N ALA A 452 11.47 18.98 -16.30
CA ALA A 452 10.33 18.92 -17.20
C ALA A 452 9.87 17.46 -17.39
N THR A 453 8.57 17.22 -17.19
CA THR A 453 7.95 15.94 -17.53
C THR A 453 7.89 15.75 -19.05
N VAL A 454 7.94 14.50 -19.47
CA VAL A 454 7.88 14.12 -20.88
C VAL A 454 6.61 14.64 -21.56
N ALA A 455 6.73 15.05 -22.82
CA ALA A 455 5.59 15.40 -23.65
C ALA A 455 4.97 14.12 -24.22
N ILE A 456 3.97 13.57 -23.52
CA ILE A 456 3.08 12.54 -24.06
C ILE A 456 1.82 13.25 -24.54
N ALA A 457 1.45 13.03 -25.81
CA ALA A 457 0.19 13.50 -26.35
C ALA A 457 -0.59 12.33 -26.93
N CYS A 458 -1.83 12.19 -26.49
CA CYS A 458 -2.75 11.15 -26.93
C CYS A 458 -3.99 11.76 -27.57
N ARG A 459 -4.61 11.00 -28.47
CA ARG A 459 -5.90 11.30 -29.07
C ARG A 459 -6.75 10.05 -29.01
N THR A 460 -8.00 10.18 -28.58
CA THR A 460 -9.01 9.11 -28.51
C THR A 460 -10.13 9.40 -29.52
N PRO A 461 -9.88 9.27 -30.83
CA PRO A 461 -10.85 9.71 -31.83
C PRO A 461 -12.11 8.83 -31.88
N HIS A 462 -12.04 7.54 -31.51
CA HIS A 462 -13.13 6.57 -31.69
C HIS A 462 -13.76 6.61 -33.10
N VAL A 463 -12.92 6.76 -34.13
CA VAL A 463 -13.38 6.91 -35.52
C VAL A 463 -13.32 5.56 -36.22
N SER A 464 -14.43 5.17 -36.84
CA SER A 464 -14.49 3.98 -37.68
C SER A 464 -13.52 4.09 -38.86
N ILE A 465 -12.76 3.03 -39.08
CA ILE A 465 -11.91 2.86 -40.25
C ILE A 465 -12.81 2.28 -41.36
N PRO A 466 -13.00 2.97 -42.50
CA PRO A 466 -13.90 2.51 -43.56
C PRO A 466 -13.36 1.24 -44.24
N ASP A 467 -14.22 0.22 -44.29
CA ASP A 467 -13.97 -1.12 -44.85
C ASP A 467 -13.52 -1.08 -46.31
N GLY A 468 -12.39 -1.73 -46.65
CA GLY A 468 -11.84 -1.83 -48.00
C GLY A 468 -11.58 -0.50 -48.73
N ASN A 469 -11.29 0.57 -47.98
CA ASN A 469 -11.16 1.91 -48.52
C ASN A 469 -9.72 2.44 -48.46
N SER A 470 -9.07 2.52 -49.62
CA SER A 470 -7.69 3.02 -49.76
C SER A 470 -7.47 4.49 -49.38
N THR A 471 -8.54 5.26 -49.11
CA THR A 471 -8.44 6.64 -48.59
C THR A 471 -8.32 6.65 -47.06
N GLY A 472 -8.94 5.68 -46.39
CA GLY A 472 -8.92 5.53 -44.94
C GLY A 472 -9.45 6.75 -44.17
N ILE A 473 -8.89 6.97 -42.99
CA ILE A 473 -9.14 8.11 -42.09
C ILE A 473 -7.83 8.79 -41.70
N ALA A 474 -7.93 10.01 -41.18
CA ALA A 474 -6.83 10.71 -40.55
C ALA A 474 -7.23 11.27 -39.19
N SER A 475 -6.31 11.18 -38.22
CA SER A 475 -6.43 11.77 -36.89
C SER A 475 -5.19 12.62 -36.62
N THR A 476 -5.35 13.77 -35.97
CA THR A 476 -4.25 14.71 -35.74
C THR A 476 -4.03 15.03 -34.26
N ILE A 477 -2.75 15.24 -33.91
CA ILE A 477 -2.27 15.77 -32.64
C ILE A 477 -1.43 17.01 -32.96
N THR A 478 -1.69 18.12 -32.28
CA THR A 478 -0.86 19.33 -32.40
C THR A 478 -0.05 19.51 -31.13
N LEU A 479 1.27 19.58 -31.27
CA LEU A 479 2.22 19.77 -30.18
C LEU A 479 2.79 21.18 -30.22
N THR A 480 3.10 21.73 -29.05
CA THR A 480 3.77 23.04 -28.90
C THR A 480 5.23 22.93 -28.44
N ASN A 481 5.71 21.71 -28.18
CA ASN A 481 7.05 21.47 -27.65
C ASN A 481 8.13 21.66 -28.73
N THR A 482 8.93 22.72 -28.60
CA THR A 482 9.99 23.06 -29.56
C THR A 482 11.29 22.27 -29.36
N THR A 483 11.34 21.35 -28.39
CA THR A 483 12.53 20.54 -28.10
C THR A 483 12.69 19.46 -29.17
N PRO A 484 13.89 19.28 -29.75
CA PRO A 484 14.19 18.19 -30.66
C PRO A 484 13.93 16.82 -30.02
N ALA A 485 13.28 15.92 -30.75
CA ALA A 485 13.13 14.52 -30.35
C ALA A 485 14.49 13.81 -30.43
N SER A 486 14.88 13.09 -29.38
CA SER A 486 16.03 12.16 -29.40
C SER A 486 15.62 10.75 -29.84
N GLY A 487 14.38 10.59 -30.31
CA GLY A 487 13.69 9.34 -30.57
C GLY A 487 12.19 9.50 -30.33
N LEU A 488 11.36 8.85 -31.14
CA LEU A 488 9.89 8.88 -31.06
C LEU A 488 9.34 7.46 -30.93
N ASN A 489 8.31 7.30 -30.10
CA ASN A 489 7.48 6.12 -29.97
C ASN A 489 6.03 6.49 -30.33
N VAL A 490 5.31 5.57 -30.95
CA VAL A 490 3.88 5.72 -31.28
C VAL A 490 3.10 4.59 -30.65
N TYR A 491 2.04 4.89 -29.90
CA TYR A 491 1.11 3.88 -29.41
C TYR A 491 -0.14 3.87 -30.29
N LEU A 492 -0.65 2.68 -30.62
CA LEU A 492 -1.91 2.46 -31.32
C LEU A 492 -2.80 1.50 -30.54
N ASP A 493 -4.08 1.86 -30.42
CA ASP A 493 -5.16 1.01 -29.94
C ASP A 493 -6.30 1.04 -30.96
N VAL A 494 -6.55 -0.13 -31.56
CA VAL A 494 -7.38 -0.31 -32.75
C VAL A 494 -8.18 -1.59 -32.60
N SER A 495 -9.50 -1.48 -32.73
CA SER A 495 -10.39 -2.64 -32.83
C SER A 495 -10.52 -3.06 -34.29
N HIS A 496 -10.18 -4.31 -34.62
CA HIS A 496 -10.30 -4.87 -35.97
C HIS A 496 -10.26 -6.40 -35.93
N THR A 497 -11.01 -7.09 -36.79
CA THR A 497 -11.07 -8.56 -36.84
C THR A 497 -9.97 -9.20 -37.71
N TRP A 498 -9.23 -8.38 -38.47
CA TRP A 498 -8.08 -8.81 -39.29
C TRP A 498 -7.01 -7.72 -39.39
N VAL A 499 -5.96 -7.77 -38.56
CA VAL A 499 -4.90 -6.73 -38.57
C VAL A 499 -4.14 -6.69 -39.90
N GLY A 500 -4.07 -7.80 -40.63
CA GLY A 500 -3.41 -7.90 -41.94
C GLY A 500 -4.00 -7.04 -43.05
N ASP A 501 -5.15 -6.42 -42.83
CA ASP A 501 -5.75 -5.50 -43.79
C ASP A 501 -5.37 -4.04 -43.54
N LEU A 502 -4.78 -3.74 -42.38
CA LEU A 502 -4.54 -2.38 -41.94
C LEU A 502 -3.16 -1.85 -42.34
N SER A 503 -3.13 -0.57 -42.73
CA SER A 503 -1.89 0.21 -42.87
C SER A 503 -1.99 1.50 -42.06
N PHE A 504 -0.92 1.84 -41.33
CA PHE A 504 -0.82 3.07 -40.56
C PHE A 504 0.41 3.88 -40.95
N THR A 505 0.20 5.17 -41.17
CA THR A 505 1.28 6.10 -41.54
C THR A 505 1.25 7.32 -40.63
N LEU A 506 2.36 7.62 -39.97
CA LEU A 506 2.55 8.84 -39.19
C LEU A 506 3.26 9.90 -40.05
N THR A 507 2.74 11.12 -40.08
CA THR A 507 3.32 12.25 -40.82
C THR A 507 3.45 13.48 -39.93
N HIS A 508 4.61 14.12 -39.91
CA HIS A 508 4.72 15.49 -39.42
C HIS A 508 4.36 16.46 -40.55
N VAL A 509 3.23 17.17 -40.42
CA VAL A 509 2.57 17.87 -41.52
C VAL A 509 3.42 19.02 -42.04
N GLU A 510 4.10 19.74 -41.15
CA GLU A 510 4.87 20.94 -41.48
C GLU A 510 6.17 20.62 -42.21
N THR A 511 6.85 19.52 -41.87
CA THR A 511 8.08 19.09 -42.57
C THR A 511 7.83 18.11 -43.69
N GLY A 512 6.64 17.51 -43.75
CA GLY A 512 6.27 16.49 -44.74
C GLY A 512 6.95 15.14 -44.53
N ARG A 513 7.73 14.95 -43.46
CA ARG A 513 8.34 13.65 -43.14
C ARG A 513 7.26 12.65 -42.71
N SER A 514 7.41 11.42 -43.18
CA SER A 514 6.39 10.38 -43.00
C SER A 514 7.03 9.01 -42.77
N VAL A 515 6.38 8.20 -41.95
CA VAL A 515 6.80 6.84 -41.57
C VAL A 515 5.60 5.91 -41.61
N THR A 516 5.75 4.78 -42.29
CA THR A 516 4.82 3.66 -42.20
C THR A 516 5.11 2.85 -40.94
N LEU A 517 4.11 2.75 -40.05
CA LEU A 517 4.21 1.97 -38.81
C LEU A 517 3.97 0.49 -39.10
N ILE A 518 2.92 0.21 -39.87
CA ILE A 518 2.58 -1.11 -40.41
C ILE A 518 2.00 -0.97 -41.81
N ASP A 519 2.21 -1.97 -42.67
CA ASP A 519 1.55 -2.06 -43.96
C ASP A 519 1.10 -3.50 -44.22
N ARG A 520 -0.14 -3.79 -43.81
CA ARG A 520 -0.76 -5.11 -43.95
C ARG A 520 0.08 -6.24 -43.30
N PRO A 521 0.30 -6.21 -41.97
CA PRO A 521 1.13 -7.19 -41.26
C PRO A 521 0.92 -8.63 -41.71
N GLY A 522 2.00 -9.32 -42.01
CA GLY A 522 2.01 -10.72 -42.45
C GLY A 522 1.67 -10.92 -43.93
N TYR A 523 1.46 -9.85 -44.70
CA TYR A 523 1.18 -9.95 -46.13
C TYR A 523 2.46 -10.21 -46.94
N SER A 524 2.52 -11.38 -47.58
CA SER A 524 3.69 -11.80 -48.39
C SER A 524 3.56 -11.47 -49.89
N GLY A 525 2.60 -10.63 -50.28
CA GLY A 525 2.23 -10.39 -51.68
C GLY A 525 1.19 -11.38 -52.22
N GLN A 526 0.83 -12.42 -51.45
CA GLN A 526 -0.31 -13.32 -51.70
C GLN A 526 -1.07 -13.58 -50.39
N GLY A 527 -2.40 -13.67 -50.45
CA GLY A 527 -3.27 -13.86 -49.26
C GLY A 527 -3.81 -12.56 -48.65
N PHE A 528 -4.23 -12.63 -47.38
CA PHE A 528 -4.93 -11.56 -46.66
C PHE A 528 -4.14 -11.01 -45.45
N GLY A 529 -2.84 -11.34 -45.36
CA GLY A 529 -2.01 -10.97 -44.21
C GLY A 529 -2.40 -11.72 -42.92
N CYS A 530 -2.14 -11.11 -41.77
CA CYS A 530 -2.38 -11.66 -40.45
C CYS A 530 -3.87 -11.64 -40.08
N SER A 531 -4.42 -12.82 -39.73
CA SER A 531 -5.81 -13.00 -39.33
C SER A 531 -6.04 -12.76 -37.82
N GLY A 532 -5.16 -12.03 -37.17
CA GLY A 532 -5.26 -11.73 -35.74
C GLY A 532 -6.09 -10.50 -35.48
N ASP A 533 -6.79 -10.48 -34.34
CA ASP A 533 -7.64 -9.37 -33.94
C ASP A 533 -6.84 -8.28 -33.21
N ASN A 534 -7.18 -7.03 -33.50
CA ASN A 534 -6.81 -5.81 -32.78
C ASN A 534 -5.31 -5.44 -32.80
N ILE A 535 -5.07 -4.14 -32.61
CA ILE A 535 -3.75 -3.58 -32.32
C ILE A 535 -3.85 -2.94 -30.94
N ASP A 536 -2.97 -3.32 -30.04
CA ASP A 536 -2.74 -2.65 -28.76
C ASP A 536 -1.23 -2.71 -28.50
N ALA A 537 -0.51 -1.76 -29.09
CA ALA A 537 0.94 -1.81 -29.07
C ALA A 537 1.63 -0.47 -29.22
N THR A 538 2.83 -0.41 -28.63
CA THR A 538 3.81 0.65 -28.87
C THR A 538 4.76 0.28 -29.99
N PHE A 539 4.98 1.20 -30.91
CA PHE A 539 5.93 1.15 -32.01
C PHE A 539 7.18 1.95 -31.64
N SER A 540 8.35 1.32 -31.70
CA SER A 540 9.64 1.91 -31.33
C SER A 540 10.79 1.31 -32.15
N ASP A 541 11.74 2.14 -32.59
CA ASP A 541 12.91 1.69 -33.36
C ASP A 541 13.77 0.66 -32.60
N GLY A 542 13.80 0.74 -31.27
CA GLY A 542 14.57 -0.17 -30.41
C GLY A 542 13.90 -1.52 -30.15
N ALA A 543 12.67 -1.74 -30.63
CA ALA A 543 11.94 -2.97 -30.36
C ALA A 543 12.54 -4.17 -31.12
N ALA A 544 12.56 -5.34 -30.46
CA ALA A 544 13.13 -6.56 -31.04
C ALA A 544 12.25 -7.16 -32.15
N LYS A 545 10.92 -7.17 -31.91
CA LYS A 545 9.92 -7.79 -32.78
C LYS A 545 9.54 -6.87 -33.94
N PRO A 546 9.81 -7.19 -35.22
CA PRO A 546 9.26 -6.41 -36.35
C PRO A 546 7.73 -6.54 -36.42
N ALA A 547 6.99 -5.43 -36.47
CA ALA A 547 5.53 -5.46 -36.53
C ALA A 547 5.03 -6.29 -37.73
N GLU A 548 5.67 -6.10 -38.88
CA GLU A 548 5.28 -6.68 -40.17
C GLU A 548 5.33 -8.22 -40.19
N SER A 549 6.22 -8.84 -39.41
CA SER A 549 6.40 -10.31 -39.43
C SER A 549 6.17 -11.00 -38.08
N SER A 550 5.76 -10.25 -37.06
CA SER A 550 5.54 -10.79 -35.71
C SER A 550 4.08 -11.16 -35.43
N CYS A 551 3.16 -10.79 -36.32
CA CYS A 551 1.77 -11.22 -36.30
C CYS A 551 1.67 -12.61 -36.97
N THR A 552 1.88 -13.69 -36.21
CA THR A 552 1.82 -15.07 -36.73
C THR A 552 0.59 -15.82 -36.18
N GLY A 553 -0.31 -16.26 -37.06
CA GLY A 553 -1.51 -17.00 -36.66
C GLY A 553 -2.68 -16.08 -36.26
N ALA A 554 -3.49 -16.50 -35.29
CA ALA A 554 -4.69 -15.77 -34.84
C ALA A 554 -4.40 -14.66 -33.81
N SER A 555 -3.14 -14.36 -33.51
CA SER A 555 -2.76 -13.29 -32.59
C SER A 555 -2.55 -11.98 -33.36
N GLY A 556 -3.28 -10.92 -33.02
CA GLY A 556 -3.04 -9.57 -33.54
C GLY A 556 -1.76 -8.93 -33.00
N LEU A 557 -1.65 -7.61 -33.08
CA LEU A 557 -0.50 -6.86 -32.56
C LEU A 557 -0.79 -6.32 -31.16
N THR A 558 -0.91 -7.22 -30.18
CA THR A 558 -1.33 -6.90 -28.80
C THR A 558 -0.28 -7.22 -27.74
N ASP A 559 0.91 -7.70 -28.15
CA ASP A 559 2.00 -8.11 -27.25
C ASP A 559 3.30 -7.33 -27.47
N GLY A 560 3.15 -6.07 -27.90
CA GLY A 560 4.22 -5.13 -28.18
C GLY A 560 5.15 -4.86 -26.97
N PRO A 561 6.26 -4.13 -27.18
CA PRO A 561 6.50 -3.21 -28.28
C PRO A 561 6.97 -3.88 -29.58
N TYR A 562 6.65 -3.25 -30.73
CA TYR A 562 7.09 -3.69 -32.06
C TYR A 562 7.95 -2.63 -32.75
N ARG A 563 8.83 -3.08 -33.64
CA ARG A 563 9.61 -2.22 -34.52
C ARG A 563 8.75 -1.89 -35.74
N PRO A 564 8.54 -0.59 -36.04
CA PRO A 564 7.73 -0.18 -37.18
C PRO A 564 8.35 -0.65 -38.50
N ASP A 565 7.53 -0.72 -39.55
CA ASP A 565 7.97 -1.12 -40.91
C ASP A 565 9.04 -0.17 -41.46
N SER A 566 8.85 1.14 -41.27
CA SER A 566 9.86 2.17 -41.49
C SER A 566 10.33 2.78 -40.17
N PRO A 567 11.63 3.14 -40.02
CA PRO A 567 12.15 3.64 -38.75
C PRO A 567 11.65 5.05 -38.41
N LEU A 568 11.25 5.24 -37.15
CA LEU A 568 10.81 6.51 -36.55
C LEU A 568 11.95 7.51 -36.36
N SER A 569 13.21 7.07 -36.37
CA SER A 569 14.41 7.91 -36.32
C SER A 569 14.53 8.91 -37.47
N VAL A 570 13.66 8.84 -38.49
CA VAL A 570 13.52 9.93 -39.47
C VAL A 570 13.09 11.26 -38.82
N PHE A 571 12.50 11.21 -37.63
CA PHE A 571 12.10 12.36 -36.83
C PHE A 571 13.15 12.77 -35.78
N ASP A 572 14.31 12.09 -35.71
CA ASP A 572 15.36 12.43 -34.75
C ASP A 572 15.97 13.80 -35.04
N GLY A 573 16.14 14.61 -34.00
CA GLY A 573 16.61 16.00 -34.10
C GLY A 573 15.55 16.99 -34.59
N GLU A 574 14.34 16.53 -34.91
CA GLU A 574 13.21 17.39 -35.26
C GLU A 574 12.48 17.88 -34.02
N ALA A 575 12.16 19.17 -33.97
CA ALA A 575 11.33 19.71 -32.89
C ALA A 575 9.94 19.07 -32.95
N LEU A 576 9.40 18.67 -31.80
CA LEU A 576 8.10 17.99 -31.74
C LEU A 576 6.92 18.92 -32.06
N ASN A 577 7.10 20.23 -32.10
CA ASN A 577 6.04 21.19 -32.31
C ASN A 577 5.52 21.16 -33.75
N GLY A 578 4.22 21.27 -33.89
CA GLY A 578 3.54 21.13 -35.18
C GLY A 578 2.43 20.09 -35.12
N THR A 579 1.86 19.81 -36.28
CA THR A 579 0.73 18.92 -36.46
C THR A 579 1.24 17.55 -36.90
N TRP A 580 1.02 16.56 -36.06
CA TRP A 580 1.24 15.16 -36.36
C TRP A 580 -0.05 14.54 -36.83
N ARG A 581 -0.02 13.88 -37.98
CA ARG A 581 -1.17 13.21 -38.59
C ARG A 581 -0.92 11.71 -38.66
N LEU A 582 -1.76 10.94 -38.01
CA LEU A 582 -1.86 9.50 -38.18
C LEU A 582 -2.93 9.21 -39.24
N THR A 583 -2.56 8.51 -40.31
CA THR A 583 -3.46 8.00 -41.33
C THR A 583 -3.65 6.51 -41.12
N ALA A 584 -4.89 6.05 -41.10
CA ALA A 584 -5.26 4.64 -40.93
C ALA A 584 -6.09 4.20 -42.14
N VAL A 585 -5.68 3.12 -42.79
CA VAL A 585 -6.32 2.57 -43.99
C VAL A 585 -6.66 1.11 -43.74
N ASP A 586 -7.86 0.72 -44.10
CA ASP A 586 -8.22 -0.68 -44.29
C ASP A 586 -8.21 -0.99 -45.79
N ASN A 587 -7.37 -1.95 -46.17
CA ASN A 587 -7.06 -2.25 -47.56
C ASN A 587 -7.90 -3.38 -48.15
N GLN A 588 -8.72 -4.08 -47.36
CA GLN A 588 -9.54 -5.20 -47.84
C GLN A 588 -10.93 -5.18 -47.23
N ALA A 589 -11.84 -5.96 -47.79
CA ALA A 589 -13.19 -6.13 -47.26
C ALA A 589 -13.55 -7.63 -47.22
N PRO A 590 -14.43 -8.07 -46.30
CA PRO A 590 -15.26 -7.26 -45.39
C PRO A 590 -14.87 -7.34 -43.91
N ASP A 591 -14.31 -6.28 -43.32
CA ASP A 591 -13.95 -6.26 -41.88
C ASP A 591 -13.82 -4.83 -41.33
N PRO A 592 -14.91 -4.09 -41.04
CA PRO A 592 -14.77 -2.72 -40.54
C PRO A 592 -14.11 -2.67 -39.16
N GLY A 593 -13.18 -1.72 -38.97
CA GLY A 593 -12.56 -1.47 -37.67
C GLY A 593 -12.78 -0.07 -37.09
N GLN A 594 -12.09 0.21 -35.99
CA GLN A 594 -12.11 1.50 -35.31
C GLN A 594 -10.73 1.85 -34.77
N LEU A 595 -10.29 3.08 -35.03
CA LEU A 595 -9.17 3.69 -34.30
C LEU A 595 -9.72 4.21 -32.96
N ASN A 596 -9.47 3.47 -31.88
CA ASN A 596 -9.91 3.83 -30.54
C ASN A 596 -9.05 4.98 -30.01
N SER A 597 -7.73 4.79 -30.01
CA SER A 597 -6.78 5.79 -29.52
C SER A 597 -5.38 5.66 -30.13
N TRP A 598 -4.61 6.75 -30.07
CA TRP A 598 -3.19 6.74 -30.42
C TRP A 598 -2.42 7.82 -29.66
N CYS A 599 -1.12 7.59 -29.43
CA CYS A 599 -0.27 8.53 -28.70
C CYS A 599 1.10 8.71 -29.36
N LEU A 600 1.70 9.87 -29.12
CA LEU A 600 3.10 10.19 -29.41
C LEU A 600 3.85 10.39 -28.10
N SER A 601 5.04 9.79 -28.01
CA SER A 601 5.93 9.97 -26.86
C SER A 601 7.40 9.89 -27.27
N PRO A 602 8.30 10.70 -26.69
CA PRO A 602 9.74 10.52 -26.85
C PRO A 602 10.24 9.16 -26.36
N VAL A 603 11.31 8.64 -26.95
CA VAL A 603 12.00 7.43 -26.45
C VAL A 603 12.47 7.67 -25.00
N GLY A 604 12.19 6.72 -24.11
CA GLY A 604 12.45 6.83 -22.66
C GLY A 604 11.26 7.31 -21.83
N ALA A 605 10.14 7.69 -22.47
CA ALA A 605 8.86 7.89 -21.79
C ALA A 605 8.32 6.57 -21.22
N PRO A 606 7.54 6.59 -20.11
CA PRO A 606 6.68 5.46 -19.77
C PRO A 606 5.74 5.12 -20.95
N PRO A 607 5.24 3.87 -21.05
CA PRO A 607 4.33 3.47 -22.13
C PRO A 607 3.18 4.46 -22.25
N ALA A 608 2.98 4.99 -23.45
CA ALA A 608 1.94 5.98 -23.70
C ALA A 608 0.58 5.25 -23.81
N ILE A 609 0.05 4.83 -22.66
CA ILE A 609 -1.31 4.29 -22.57
C ILE A 609 -2.22 5.49 -22.29
N PRO A 610 -3.25 5.76 -23.11
CA PRO A 610 -4.23 6.79 -22.80
C PRO A 610 -4.85 6.50 -21.42
N PRO A 611 -5.18 7.53 -20.61
CA PRO A 611 -5.94 7.31 -19.40
C PRO A 611 -7.25 6.58 -19.74
N ALA A 612 -7.54 5.53 -18.96
CA ALA A 612 -8.76 4.73 -19.06
C ALA A 612 -10.03 5.58 -18.84
#